data_AF-A0A962P9G3-F1
#
_entry.id   AF-A0A962P9G3-F1
#
_cell.length_a   1.000
_cell.length_b   1.000
_cell.length_c   1.000
_cell.angle_alpha   90.00
_cell.angle_beta   90.00
_cell.angle_gamma   90.00
#
_symmetry.space_group_name_H-M   'P 1'
#
loop_
_entity.id
_entity.type
_entity.pdbx_description
1 polymer ?
#
loop_
_entity_poly.entity_id
_entity_poly.type
_entity_poly.pdbx_seq_one_letter_code
_entity_poly.pdbx_strand_id
1 'polypeptide(L)'
;MTLFRTLDEQLDVQTAGGKGYHLSCLASLKMPVPEALILDAASYSAWSAQIGSNDDESLKLDPDSALQLSKWLASFPPATRFAVRSSANLEDLGSAACAGQHDSVLNVKPENIPEAIVACYRSLKNDRAVAYRRQHGFDEESATMAVVIQRMIPAEVSGVAFAVNPVSGRLNETLIEANFGLGETVVGGEHATDTWLVKDGELISERRIGNKERVMLAAENGTRLIELPPGRAAMPCLSDAQILEIARISRQLMQKLQQPQDVEWVIQDDRLYLVQARPQTTLPARFTRHEAAERFPNPITPLTWSCVDAAFSESLEFSLHMMSIDLPTRPWFALRDHYVYGNQNAVELLAMKRPVRATTLQELEAEIPGLMRTFHWVSELPSLWQSNLDQFLLSLGALSSEIADGYEIDQFRDYFARIQQAAVTYFRPNIAISMTQAFLVRTLEGVMILSTGDRSRARMLVQKLLSAASLKTGLVNRELQKLASRIQSSPSVKKVFDGGVPKLESLRSLDQDFYDALLEFINRHGHREVDFDFIHPTWGDDPEPVLAILGKLAESDNRTTGDSPQQAWQLRQQ
;
A
#
# COMPACT_ATOMS: atom_id res chain seq x y z
N MET A 1 -9.25 -25.66 -28.46
CA MET A 1 -8.38 -25.17 -27.38
C MET A 1 -9.02 -25.62 -26.09
N THR A 2 -8.30 -26.29 -25.22
CA THR A 2 -8.80 -26.76 -23.92
C THR A 2 -9.12 -25.57 -23.03
N LEU A 3 -10.34 -25.53 -22.49
CA LEU A 3 -10.84 -24.44 -21.65
C LEU A 3 -10.49 -24.62 -20.17
N PHE A 4 -9.93 -25.77 -19.78
CA PHE A 4 -9.53 -26.02 -18.41
C PHE A 4 -8.04 -25.74 -18.19
N ARG A 5 -7.76 -25.01 -17.12
CA ARG A 5 -6.43 -24.61 -16.64
C ARG A 5 -6.09 -25.30 -15.33
N THR A 6 -4.83 -25.66 -15.14
CA THR A 6 -4.31 -26.18 -13.88
C THR A 6 -3.65 -25.08 -13.04
N LEU A 7 -3.52 -25.29 -11.72
CA LEU A 7 -2.99 -24.28 -10.80
C LEU A 7 -1.49 -23.98 -10.99
N ASP A 8 -0.74 -24.84 -11.68
CA ASP A 8 0.67 -24.66 -12.02
C ASP A 8 0.88 -23.78 -13.26
N GLU A 9 -0.17 -23.48 -14.03
CA GLU A 9 -0.11 -22.53 -15.12
C GLU A 9 -0.01 -21.08 -14.60
N GLN A 10 0.68 -20.22 -15.35
CA GLN A 10 0.70 -18.79 -15.07
C GLN A 10 -0.61 -18.17 -15.59
N LEU A 11 -1.53 -17.91 -14.67
CA LEU A 11 -2.86 -17.39 -14.97
C LEU A 11 -2.99 -15.89 -14.65
N ASP A 12 -3.93 -15.23 -15.30
CA ASP A 12 -4.37 -13.87 -14.99
C ASP A 12 -5.84 -13.85 -14.52
N VAL A 13 -6.25 -12.71 -13.93
CA VAL A 13 -7.62 -12.52 -13.41
C VAL A 13 -8.66 -12.55 -14.53
N GLN A 14 -8.32 -12.17 -15.76
CA GLN A 14 -9.29 -12.18 -16.87
C GLN A 14 -9.65 -13.60 -17.30
N THR A 15 -8.68 -14.52 -17.24
CA THR A 15 -8.81 -15.92 -17.62
C THR A 15 -9.41 -16.75 -16.48
N ALA A 16 -8.89 -16.59 -15.26
CA ALA A 16 -9.20 -17.45 -14.12
C ALA A 16 -10.18 -16.84 -13.10
N GLY A 17 -10.55 -15.56 -13.28
CA GLY A 17 -11.23 -14.77 -12.27
C GLY A 17 -10.39 -14.53 -11.01
N GLY A 18 -10.94 -13.77 -10.06
CA GLY A 18 -10.25 -13.42 -8.81
C GLY A 18 -9.83 -14.65 -7.99
N LYS A 19 -10.77 -15.55 -7.67
CA LYS A 19 -10.49 -16.73 -6.82
C LYS A 19 -9.50 -17.70 -7.47
N GLY A 20 -9.70 -18.00 -8.75
CA GLY A 20 -8.83 -18.90 -9.52
C GLY A 20 -7.40 -18.37 -9.63
N TYR A 21 -7.25 -17.07 -9.89
CA TYR A 21 -5.95 -16.40 -9.90
C TYR A 21 -5.23 -16.48 -8.54
N HIS A 22 -5.94 -16.21 -7.44
CA HIS A 22 -5.32 -16.28 -6.12
C HIS A 22 -4.95 -17.71 -5.72
N LEU A 23 -5.74 -18.73 -6.11
CA LEU A 23 -5.39 -20.14 -5.90
C LEU A 23 -4.14 -20.56 -6.67
N SER A 24 -3.97 -20.14 -7.93
CA SER A 24 -2.74 -20.42 -8.67
C SER A 24 -1.54 -19.71 -8.05
N CYS A 25 -1.73 -18.49 -7.53
CA CYS A 25 -0.70 -17.80 -6.75
C CYS A 25 -0.29 -18.62 -5.52
N LEU A 26 -1.24 -19.14 -4.73
CA LEU A 26 -0.94 -20.00 -3.58
C LEU A 26 -0.18 -21.27 -3.99
N ALA A 27 -0.59 -21.94 -5.08
CA ALA A 27 0.06 -23.13 -5.60
C ALA A 27 1.51 -22.85 -6.05
N SER A 28 1.74 -21.73 -6.75
CA SER A 28 3.09 -21.29 -7.16
C SER A 28 4.02 -21.02 -5.98
N LEU A 29 3.45 -20.58 -4.85
CA LEU A 29 4.17 -20.36 -3.59
C LEU A 29 4.36 -21.64 -2.76
N LYS A 30 3.92 -22.79 -3.30
CA LYS A 30 3.95 -24.13 -2.68
C LYS A 30 3.19 -24.19 -1.35
N MET A 31 2.09 -23.43 -1.26
CA MET A 31 1.19 -23.51 -0.12
C MET A 31 0.34 -24.80 -0.19
N PRO A 32 -0.17 -25.31 0.95
CA PRO A 32 -0.96 -26.54 0.98
C PRO A 32 -2.36 -26.30 0.42
N VAL A 33 -2.49 -26.22 -0.90
CA VAL A 33 -3.77 -25.96 -1.59
C VAL A 33 -4.33 -27.29 -2.09
N PRO A 34 -5.63 -27.58 -1.91
CA PRO A 34 -6.27 -28.73 -2.53
C PRO A 34 -6.23 -28.63 -4.06
N GLU A 35 -6.07 -29.76 -4.72
CA GLU A 35 -6.03 -29.88 -6.17
C GLU A 35 -7.27 -29.24 -6.79
N ALA A 36 -7.08 -28.42 -7.82
CA ALA A 36 -8.17 -27.75 -8.50
C ALA A 36 -7.94 -27.67 -10.01
N LEU A 37 -9.05 -27.56 -10.73
CA LEU A 37 -9.11 -27.28 -12.15
C LEU A 37 -9.94 -26.01 -12.35
N ILE A 38 -9.48 -25.09 -13.18
CA ILE A 38 -10.15 -23.81 -13.43
C ILE A 38 -10.75 -23.85 -14.83
N LEU A 39 -12.06 -23.71 -14.94
CA LEU A 39 -12.74 -23.50 -16.19
C LEU A 39 -12.65 -22.02 -16.57
N ASP A 40 -12.01 -21.74 -17.70
CA ASP A 40 -11.74 -20.40 -18.23
C ASP A 40 -13.02 -19.57 -18.40
N ALA A 41 -12.93 -18.27 -18.11
CA ALA A 41 -14.01 -17.30 -18.29
C ALA A 41 -14.55 -17.23 -19.73
N ALA A 42 -13.76 -17.59 -20.74
CA ALA A 42 -14.21 -17.70 -22.13
C ALA A 42 -15.36 -18.72 -22.30
N SER A 43 -15.43 -19.74 -21.45
CA SER A 43 -16.49 -20.74 -21.49
C SER A 43 -17.84 -20.18 -21.04
N TYR A 44 -17.87 -19.22 -20.12
CA TYR A 44 -19.09 -18.49 -19.76
C TYR A 44 -19.63 -17.71 -20.95
N SER A 45 -18.76 -17.02 -21.70
CA SER A 45 -19.17 -16.26 -22.89
C SER A 45 -19.81 -17.18 -23.95
N ALA A 46 -19.22 -18.36 -24.17
CA ALA A 46 -19.78 -19.37 -25.08
C ALA A 46 -21.17 -19.87 -24.60
N TRP A 47 -21.29 -20.18 -23.31
CA TRP A 47 -22.55 -20.63 -22.71
C TRP A 47 -23.64 -19.54 -22.75
N SER A 48 -23.31 -18.29 -22.42
CA SER A 48 -24.27 -17.17 -22.45
C SER A 48 -24.76 -16.88 -23.86
N ALA A 49 -23.90 -17.00 -24.89
CA ALA A 49 -24.31 -16.84 -26.28
C ALA A 49 -25.28 -17.93 -26.74
N GLN A 50 -25.12 -19.16 -26.24
CA GLN A 50 -25.99 -20.29 -26.56
C GLN A 50 -27.41 -20.11 -25.98
N ILE A 51 -27.54 -19.68 -24.73
CA ILE A 51 -28.86 -19.51 -24.07
C ILE A 51 -29.71 -18.48 -24.82
N GLY A 52 -29.11 -17.39 -25.27
CA GLY A 52 -29.81 -16.37 -26.05
C GLY A 52 -30.40 -16.88 -27.37
N SER A 53 -30.09 -18.12 -27.79
CA SER A 53 -30.54 -18.72 -29.05
C SER A 53 -31.48 -19.93 -28.93
N ASN A 54 -31.50 -20.67 -27.80
CA ASN A 54 -32.11 -22.01 -27.77
C ASN A 54 -32.82 -22.41 -26.46
N ASP A 55 -32.95 -21.54 -25.46
CA ASP A 55 -33.53 -21.82 -24.11
C ASP A 55 -32.92 -23.03 -23.34
N ASP A 56 -31.90 -23.70 -23.90
CA ASP A 56 -31.15 -24.81 -23.32
C ASP A 56 -29.95 -24.29 -22.53
N GLU A 57 -30.07 -24.33 -21.20
CA GLU A 57 -29.05 -23.86 -20.26
C GLU A 57 -27.99 -24.93 -19.90
N SER A 58 -27.99 -26.09 -20.57
CA SER A 58 -27.00 -27.14 -20.31
C SER A 58 -25.57 -26.69 -20.65
N LEU A 59 -24.60 -27.13 -19.85
CA LEU A 59 -23.19 -26.90 -20.12
C LEU A 59 -22.73 -27.78 -21.29
N LYS A 60 -22.36 -27.17 -22.41
CA LYS A 60 -21.75 -27.86 -23.56
C LYS A 60 -20.25 -27.61 -23.58
N LEU A 61 -19.50 -28.59 -23.08
CA LEU A 61 -18.05 -28.61 -23.21
C LEU A 61 -17.66 -29.17 -24.59
N ASP A 62 -16.62 -28.62 -25.20
CA ASP A 62 -16.03 -29.22 -26.40
C ASP A 62 -15.40 -30.59 -26.05
N PRO A 63 -15.22 -31.49 -27.04
CA PRO A 63 -14.73 -32.85 -26.78
C PRO A 63 -13.39 -32.90 -26.04
N ASP A 64 -12.47 -31.94 -26.28
CA ASP A 64 -11.17 -31.92 -25.62
C ASP A 64 -11.32 -31.52 -24.15
N SER A 65 -12.10 -30.47 -23.86
CA SER A 65 -12.38 -30.04 -22.48
C SER A 65 -13.15 -31.09 -21.68
N ALA A 66 -14.12 -31.79 -22.29
CA ALA A 66 -14.82 -32.90 -21.65
C ALA A 66 -13.89 -34.09 -21.35
N LEU A 67 -12.98 -34.41 -22.28
CA LEU A 67 -11.98 -35.45 -22.08
C LEU A 67 -10.97 -35.07 -20.98
N GLN A 68 -10.59 -33.80 -20.88
CA GLN A 68 -9.70 -33.31 -19.83
C GLN A 68 -10.35 -33.40 -18.45
N LEU A 69 -11.59 -32.93 -18.31
CA LEU A 69 -12.35 -33.02 -17.06
C LEU A 69 -12.51 -34.47 -16.61
N SER A 70 -12.93 -35.37 -17.52
CA SER A 70 -13.12 -36.79 -17.18
C SER A 70 -11.81 -37.48 -16.77
N LYS A 71 -10.69 -37.20 -17.45
CA LYS A 71 -9.36 -37.70 -17.06
C LYS A 71 -8.94 -37.19 -15.69
N TRP A 72 -9.16 -35.90 -15.41
CA TRP A 72 -8.82 -35.32 -14.11
C TRP A 72 -9.65 -35.92 -12.99
N LEU A 73 -10.97 -36.07 -13.17
CA LEU A 73 -11.86 -36.72 -12.19
C LEU A 73 -11.48 -38.18 -11.94
N ALA A 74 -11.09 -38.91 -12.99
CA ALA A 74 -10.65 -40.31 -12.88
C ALA A 74 -9.34 -40.49 -12.09
N SER A 75 -8.58 -39.41 -11.86
CA SER A 75 -7.37 -39.46 -11.02
C SER A 75 -7.67 -39.53 -9.52
N PHE A 76 -8.92 -39.29 -9.12
CA PHE A 76 -9.36 -39.32 -7.72
C PHE A 76 -10.18 -40.59 -7.42
N PRO A 77 -10.22 -41.02 -6.14
CA PRO A 77 -11.14 -42.07 -5.71
C PRO A 77 -12.61 -41.73 -6.04
N PRO A 78 -13.47 -42.70 -6.39
CA PRO A 78 -14.87 -42.45 -6.77
C PRO A 78 -15.71 -41.74 -5.70
N ALA A 79 -15.34 -41.90 -4.42
CA ALA A 79 -16.02 -41.25 -3.29
C ALA A 79 -15.63 -39.77 -3.12
N THR A 80 -14.66 -39.26 -3.90
CA THR A 80 -14.21 -37.87 -3.81
C THR A 80 -15.35 -36.91 -4.12
N ARG A 81 -15.32 -35.76 -3.45
CA ARG A 81 -16.29 -34.68 -3.60
C ARG A 81 -15.55 -33.40 -3.98
N PHE A 82 -16.26 -32.48 -4.62
CA PHE A 82 -15.70 -31.25 -5.14
C PHE A 82 -16.48 -30.04 -4.65
N ALA A 83 -15.78 -28.92 -4.49
CA ALA A 83 -16.36 -27.60 -4.34
C ALA A 83 -16.28 -26.90 -5.71
N VAL A 84 -17.43 -26.47 -6.22
CA VAL A 84 -17.53 -25.74 -7.49
C VAL A 84 -17.83 -24.28 -7.15
N ARG A 85 -16.84 -23.41 -7.39
CA ARG A 85 -16.81 -22.04 -6.88
C ARG A 85 -16.76 -21.06 -8.05
N SER A 86 -17.66 -20.09 -8.03
CA SER A 86 -17.63 -18.94 -8.93
C SER A 86 -16.37 -18.11 -8.75
N SER A 87 -15.78 -17.65 -9.85
CA SER A 87 -14.58 -16.81 -9.88
C SER A 87 -14.75 -15.75 -10.95
N ALA A 88 -15.31 -14.59 -10.59
CA ALA A 88 -15.56 -13.52 -11.56
C ALA A 88 -14.31 -12.68 -11.83
N ASN A 89 -14.18 -12.10 -13.03
CA ASN A 89 -13.06 -11.21 -13.39
C ASN A 89 -13.07 -9.86 -12.65
N LEU A 90 -14.24 -9.46 -12.14
CA LEU A 90 -14.45 -8.27 -11.32
C LEU A 90 -14.44 -8.57 -9.81
N GLU A 91 -14.21 -9.82 -9.41
CA GLU A 91 -14.10 -10.22 -8.01
C GLU A 91 -12.67 -10.00 -7.49
N ASP A 92 -12.53 -9.62 -6.21
CA ASP A 92 -11.25 -9.43 -5.53
C ASP A 92 -10.30 -8.39 -6.18
N LEU A 93 -10.84 -7.42 -6.93
CA LEU A 93 -10.09 -6.25 -7.41
C LEU A 93 -9.74 -5.33 -6.22
N GLY A 94 -8.51 -4.80 -6.18
CA GLY A 94 -7.96 -4.05 -5.03
C GLY A 94 -8.84 -2.90 -4.52
N SER A 95 -9.67 -2.30 -5.38
CA SER A 95 -10.60 -1.22 -5.05
C SER A 95 -12.05 -1.65 -4.82
N ALA A 96 -12.41 -2.92 -5.08
CA ALA A 96 -13.78 -3.43 -5.03
C ALA A 96 -13.78 -4.90 -4.58
N ALA A 97 -13.83 -5.13 -3.27
CA ALA A 97 -14.02 -6.47 -2.72
C ALA A 97 -15.48 -6.93 -2.94
N CYS A 98 -15.76 -7.56 -4.08
CA CYS A 98 -17.04 -8.21 -4.38
C CYS A 98 -17.23 -9.49 -3.54
N ALA A 99 -17.16 -9.40 -2.21
CA ALA A 99 -17.28 -10.55 -1.33
C ALA A 99 -18.72 -11.10 -1.32
N GLY A 100 -18.86 -12.42 -1.54
CA GLY A 100 -20.10 -13.15 -1.29
C GLY A 100 -21.27 -12.79 -2.20
N GLN A 101 -21.00 -12.36 -3.43
CA GLN A 101 -22.03 -11.96 -4.41
C GLN A 101 -22.48 -13.12 -5.31
N HIS A 102 -21.70 -14.19 -5.37
CA HIS A 102 -21.88 -15.31 -6.28
C HIS A 102 -21.91 -16.65 -5.54
N ASP A 103 -22.57 -17.63 -6.15
CA ASP A 103 -22.85 -18.90 -5.49
C ASP A 103 -21.61 -19.81 -5.52
N SER A 104 -21.48 -20.64 -4.48
CA SER A 104 -20.54 -21.76 -4.43
C SER A 104 -21.33 -23.02 -4.08
N VAL A 105 -21.14 -24.09 -4.86
CA VAL A 105 -21.81 -25.36 -4.62
C VAL A 105 -20.80 -26.32 -3.99
N LEU A 106 -21.06 -26.70 -2.74
CA LEU A 106 -20.19 -27.59 -1.98
C LEU A 106 -20.68 -29.04 -2.04
N ASN A 107 -19.74 -29.96 -1.78
CA ASN A 107 -19.98 -31.40 -1.67
C ASN A 107 -20.62 -32.02 -2.94
N VAL A 108 -20.09 -31.64 -4.09
CA VAL A 108 -20.56 -32.05 -5.42
C VAL A 108 -19.93 -33.39 -5.80
N LYS A 109 -20.77 -34.31 -6.30
CA LYS A 109 -20.32 -35.59 -6.89
C LYS A 109 -19.75 -35.34 -8.29
N PRO A 110 -18.76 -36.13 -8.77
CA PRO A 110 -18.17 -35.97 -10.10
C PRO A 110 -19.20 -35.78 -11.23
N GLU A 111 -20.28 -36.56 -11.22
CA GLU A 111 -21.36 -36.53 -12.21
C GLU A 111 -22.19 -35.24 -12.20
N ASN A 112 -22.23 -34.51 -11.08
CA ASN A 112 -23.05 -33.30 -10.91
C ASN A 112 -22.25 -32.00 -11.14
N ILE A 113 -20.97 -32.10 -11.47
CA ILE A 113 -20.11 -30.94 -11.72
C ILE A 113 -20.66 -30.02 -12.84
N PRO A 114 -21.12 -30.53 -13.99
CA PRO A 114 -21.68 -29.68 -15.04
C PRO A 114 -22.87 -28.83 -14.56
N GLU A 115 -23.76 -29.40 -13.76
CA GLU A 115 -24.92 -28.70 -13.19
C GLU A 115 -24.48 -27.61 -12.20
N ALA A 116 -23.48 -27.91 -11.37
CA ALA A 116 -22.92 -26.96 -10.41
C ALA A 116 -22.19 -25.78 -11.11
N ILE A 117 -21.54 -26.02 -12.26
CA ILE A 117 -20.94 -24.96 -13.09
C ILE A 117 -22.03 -24.02 -13.62
N VAL A 118 -23.13 -24.56 -14.14
CA VAL A 118 -24.27 -23.77 -14.61
C VAL A 118 -24.87 -22.93 -13.49
N ALA A 119 -25.00 -23.49 -12.28
CA ALA A 119 -25.45 -22.73 -11.10
C ALA A 119 -24.53 -21.53 -10.82
N CYS A 120 -23.21 -21.71 -10.89
CA CYS A 120 -22.26 -20.61 -10.75
C CYS A 120 -22.50 -19.53 -11.82
N TYR A 121 -22.66 -19.90 -13.10
CA TYR A 121 -22.92 -18.95 -14.18
C TYR A 121 -24.21 -18.15 -14.00
N ARG A 122 -25.29 -18.78 -13.56
CA ARG A 122 -26.54 -18.08 -13.24
C ARG A 122 -26.33 -17.03 -12.15
N SER A 123 -25.48 -17.32 -11.17
CA SER A 123 -25.19 -16.38 -10.07
C SER A 123 -24.50 -15.09 -10.53
N LEU A 124 -23.92 -15.02 -11.74
CA LEU A 124 -23.35 -13.77 -12.27
C LEU A 124 -24.45 -12.71 -12.53
N LYS A 125 -25.66 -13.17 -12.87
CA LYS A 125 -26.82 -12.32 -13.22
C LYS A 125 -27.86 -12.21 -12.10
N ASN A 126 -27.56 -12.70 -10.89
CA ASN A 126 -28.48 -12.51 -9.76
C ASN A 126 -28.65 -11.00 -9.44
N ASP A 127 -29.80 -10.63 -8.85
CA ASP A 127 -30.14 -9.23 -8.59
C ASP A 127 -29.07 -8.52 -7.76
N ARG A 128 -28.47 -9.25 -6.80
CA ARG A 128 -27.45 -8.74 -5.90
C ARG A 128 -26.16 -8.35 -6.64
N ALA A 129 -25.66 -9.20 -7.53
CA ALA A 129 -24.46 -8.93 -8.31
C ALA A 129 -24.67 -7.83 -9.36
N VAL A 130 -25.85 -7.77 -9.97
CA VAL A 130 -26.22 -6.69 -10.91
C VAL A 130 -26.28 -5.35 -10.18
N ALA A 131 -27.00 -5.28 -9.05
CA ALA A 131 -27.10 -4.06 -8.25
C ALA A 131 -25.72 -3.57 -7.79
N TYR A 132 -24.85 -4.49 -7.33
CA TYR A 132 -23.49 -4.17 -6.93
C TYR A 132 -22.68 -3.54 -8.06
N ARG A 133 -22.69 -4.14 -9.26
CA ARG A 133 -21.94 -3.64 -10.42
C ARG A 133 -22.41 -2.24 -10.81
N ARG A 134 -23.72 -2.01 -10.84
CA ARG A 134 -24.31 -0.68 -11.09
C ARG A 134 -23.86 0.36 -10.07
N GLN A 135 -23.86 0.01 -8.79
CA GLN A 135 -23.46 0.93 -7.72
C GLN A 135 -21.99 1.37 -7.85
N HIS A 136 -21.12 0.51 -8.38
CA HIS A 136 -19.69 0.78 -8.54
C HIS A 136 -19.30 1.23 -9.96
N GLY A 137 -20.29 1.45 -10.84
CA GLY A 137 -20.05 1.92 -12.21
C GLY A 137 -19.36 0.90 -13.12
N PHE A 138 -19.43 -0.39 -12.80
CA PHE A 138 -18.89 -1.44 -13.67
C PHE A 138 -19.85 -1.72 -14.83
N ASP A 139 -19.28 -1.88 -16.03
CA ASP A 139 -20.03 -2.26 -17.23
C ASP A 139 -20.57 -3.70 -17.10
N GLU A 140 -21.88 -3.87 -17.27
CA GLU A 140 -22.54 -5.18 -17.18
C GLU A 140 -22.05 -6.15 -18.27
N GLU A 141 -21.70 -5.64 -19.46
CA GLU A 141 -21.22 -6.47 -20.58
C GLU A 141 -19.79 -6.97 -20.38
N SER A 142 -19.01 -6.32 -19.51
CA SER A 142 -17.63 -6.67 -19.20
C SER A 142 -17.48 -7.81 -18.18
N ALA A 143 -18.58 -8.20 -17.53
CA ALA A 143 -18.57 -9.21 -16.48
C ALA A 143 -18.47 -10.63 -17.06
N THR A 144 -17.38 -11.32 -16.75
CA THR A 144 -17.17 -12.72 -17.12
C THR A 144 -16.93 -13.56 -15.86
N MET A 145 -17.14 -14.87 -15.97
CA MET A 145 -16.98 -15.78 -14.84
C MET A 145 -16.21 -17.03 -15.25
N ALA A 146 -15.08 -17.24 -14.60
CA ALA A 146 -14.43 -18.54 -14.53
C ALA A 146 -15.07 -19.37 -13.40
N VAL A 147 -14.84 -20.68 -13.42
CA VAL A 147 -15.32 -21.58 -12.36
C VAL A 147 -14.18 -22.45 -11.86
N VAL A 148 -13.95 -22.43 -10.54
CA VAL A 148 -12.96 -23.28 -9.88
C VAL A 148 -13.64 -24.58 -9.45
N ILE A 149 -13.12 -25.70 -9.91
CA ILE A 149 -13.50 -27.06 -9.47
C ILE A 149 -12.38 -27.56 -8.58
N GLN A 150 -12.59 -27.51 -7.26
CA GLN A 150 -11.57 -27.82 -6.27
C GLN A 150 -11.93 -29.12 -5.53
N ARG A 151 -10.95 -29.99 -5.29
CA ARG A 151 -11.15 -31.16 -4.42
C ARG A 151 -11.61 -30.68 -3.04
N MET A 152 -12.75 -31.19 -2.58
CA MET A 152 -13.29 -30.82 -1.29
C MET A 152 -12.61 -31.64 -0.19
N ILE A 153 -12.01 -30.94 0.76
CA ILE A 153 -11.48 -31.54 1.99
C ILE A 153 -12.65 -31.78 2.95
N PRO A 154 -12.83 -33.01 3.49
CA PRO A 154 -13.80 -33.26 4.55
C PRO A 154 -13.30 -32.64 5.86
N ALA A 155 -13.54 -31.33 6.02
CA ALA A 155 -12.99 -30.54 7.12
C ALA A 155 -13.54 -30.98 8.48
N GLU A 156 -12.63 -31.22 9.43
CA GLU A 156 -12.96 -31.38 10.85
C GLU A 156 -13.16 -30.01 11.52
N VAL A 157 -12.33 -29.06 11.10
CA VAL A 157 -12.33 -27.66 11.53
C VAL A 157 -12.06 -26.80 10.32
N SER A 158 -12.70 -25.66 10.24
CA SER A 158 -12.47 -24.67 9.19
C SER A 158 -12.56 -23.27 9.77
N GLY A 159 -11.99 -22.31 9.05
CA GLY A 159 -11.98 -20.96 9.53
C GLY A 159 -11.41 -19.96 8.54
N VAL A 160 -11.34 -18.73 9.03
CA VAL A 160 -10.73 -17.59 8.36
C VAL A 160 -9.56 -17.07 9.17
N ALA A 161 -8.54 -16.56 8.51
CA ALA A 161 -7.39 -15.93 9.14
C ALA A 161 -7.07 -14.63 8.41
N PHE A 162 -7.24 -13.52 9.13
CA PHE A 162 -6.83 -12.20 8.66
C PHE A 162 -5.38 -11.96 9.08
N ALA A 163 -4.47 -11.88 8.11
CA ALA A 163 -3.05 -11.68 8.35
C ALA A 163 -2.77 -10.38 9.14
N VAL A 164 -3.61 -9.37 8.94
CA VAL A 164 -3.68 -8.12 9.72
C VAL A 164 -5.02 -8.04 10.43
N ASN A 165 -5.01 -7.67 11.72
CA ASN A 165 -6.21 -7.52 12.52
C ASN A 165 -7.17 -6.49 11.88
N PRO A 166 -8.36 -6.91 11.41
CA PRO A 166 -9.28 -6.04 10.69
C PRO A 166 -9.97 -5.01 11.60
N VAL A 167 -9.93 -5.22 12.93
CA VAL A 167 -10.55 -4.32 13.93
C VAL A 167 -9.55 -3.28 14.43
N SER A 168 -8.34 -3.71 14.81
CA SER A 168 -7.33 -2.80 15.36
C SER A 168 -6.43 -2.16 14.28
N GLY A 169 -6.39 -2.75 13.08
CA GLY A 169 -5.47 -2.39 12.02
C GLY A 169 -4.01 -2.76 12.30
N ARG A 170 -3.68 -3.48 13.38
CA ARG A 170 -2.28 -3.79 13.72
C ARG A 170 -1.73 -4.88 12.81
N LEU A 171 -0.69 -4.55 12.02
CA LEU A 171 -0.04 -5.47 11.08
C LEU A 171 0.70 -6.65 11.73
N ASN A 172 1.02 -6.53 13.01
CA ASN A 172 1.67 -7.58 13.77
C ASN A 172 0.67 -8.52 14.46
N GLU A 173 -0.63 -8.31 14.31
CA GLU A 173 -1.69 -9.13 14.89
C GLU A 173 -2.43 -9.89 13.79
N THR A 174 -2.47 -11.22 13.90
CA THR A 174 -3.29 -12.08 13.06
C THR A 174 -4.55 -12.48 13.84
N LEU A 175 -5.72 -12.20 13.26
CA LEU A 175 -7.01 -12.63 13.81
C LEU A 175 -7.41 -13.96 13.16
N ILE A 176 -7.71 -14.96 13.97
CA ILE A 176 -8.18 -16.27 13.50
C ILE A 176 -9.56 -16.51 14.06
N GLU A 177 -10.50 -16.88 13.21
CA GLU A 177 -11.85 -17.32 13.59
C GLU A 177 -12.11 -18.72 13.03
N ALA A 178 -12.65 -19.62 13.84
CA ALA A 178 -12.89 -20.99 13.42
C ALA A 178 -14.13 -21.63 14.05
N ASN A 179 -14.66 -22.64 13.37
CA ASN A 179 -15.70 -23.53 13.87
C ASN A 179 -15.40 -24.98 13.42
N PHE A 180 -16.03 -25.95 14.07
CA PHE A 180 -16.01 -27.33 13.61
C PHE A 180 -16.76 -27.49 12.28
N GLY A 181 -16.37 -28.48 11.48
CA GLY A 181 -16.99 -28.78 10.20
C GLY A 181 -16.58 -27.83 9.07
N LEU A 182 -17.49 -27.63 8.12
CA LEU A 182 -17.29 -26.83 6.92
C LEU A 182 -17.40 -25.32 7.18
N GLY A 183 -16.69 -24.53 6.35
CA GLY A 183 -16.46 -23.10 6.57
C GLY A 183 -17.68 -22.19 6.45
N GLU A 184 -18.81 -22.69 5.91
CA GLU A 184 -20.04 -21.90 5.72
C GLU A 184 -20.51 -21.24 7.03
N THR A 185 -20.34 -21.92 8.17
CA THR A 185 -20.74 -21.36 9.48
C THR A 185 -19.83 -20.26 10.02
N VAL A 186 -18.60 -20.15 9.50
CA VAL A 186 -17.65 -19.10 9.87
C VAL A 186 -17.81 -17.91 8.93
N VAL A 187 -17.81 -18.17 7.63
CA VAL A 187 -17.87 -17.12 6.59
C VAL A 187 -19.20 -16.36 6.61
N GLY A 188 -20.30 -17.01 6.99
CA GLY A 188 -21.60 -16.36 7.10
C GLY A 188 -21.73 -15.38 8.26
N GLY A 189 -20.91 -15.48 9.31
CA GLY A 189 -20.96 -14.62 10.49
C GLY A 189 -22.22 -14.77 11.37
N GLU A 190 -23.12 -15.70 11.04
CA GLU A 190 -24.40 -15.91 11.75
C GLU A 190 -24.28 -16.82 12.98
N HIS A 191 -23.15 -17.50 13.14
CA HIS A 191 -22.91 -18.46 14.21
C HIS A 191 -21.72 -18.04 15.08
N ALA A 192 -21.76 -18.42 16.36
CA ALA A 192 -20.64 -18.20 17.26
C ALA A 192 -19.44 -19.05 16.83
N THR A 193 -18.26 -18.44 16.82
CA THR A 193 -16.98 -19.04 16.47
C THR A 193 -16.01 -18.94 17.63
N ASP A 194 -14.92 -19.71 17.57
CA ASP A 194 -13.77 -19.44 18.41
C ASP A 194 -12.90 -18.38 17.74
N THR A 195 -12.37 -17.45 18.53
CA THR A 195 -11.53 -16.34 18.05
C THR A 195 -10.21 -16.30 18.80
N TRP A 196 -9.11 -16.12 18.07
CA TRP A 196 -7.77 -15.96 18.62
C TRP A 196 -7.06 -14.75 18.01
N LEU A 197 -6.29 -14.06 18.83
CA LEU A 197 -5.39 -13.00 18.39
C LEU A 197 -3.94 -13.43 18.58
N VAL A 198 -3.21 -13.60 17.49
CA VAL A 198 -1.81 -14.05 17.51
C VAL A 198 -0.89 -12.88 17.14
N LYS A 199 0.02 -12.52 18.04
CA LYS A 199 1.05 -11.50 17.82
C LYS A 199 2.28 -12.13 17.19
N ASP A 200 2.75 -11.49 16.12
CA ASP A 200 3.94 -11.82 15.36
C ASP A 200 4.00 -13.25 14.78
N GLY A 201 2.89 -14.00 14.85
CA GLY A 201 2.81 -15.41 14.46
C GLY A 201 3.34 -16.38 15.52
N GLU A 202 3.59 -15.90 16.73
CA GLU A 202 4.30 -16.68 17.76
C GLU A 202 3.60 -16.68 19.12
N LEU A 203 2.87 -15.62 19.45
CA LEU A 203 2.24 -15.45 20.77
C LEU A 203 0.72 -15.35 20.65
N ILE A 204 -0.01 -16.33 21.19
CA ILE A 204 -1.47 -16.25 21.35
C ILE A 204 -1.75 -15.26 22.49
N SER A 205 -2.14 -14.04 22.13
CA SER A 205 -2.33 -12.93 23.07
C SER A 205 -3.74 -12.83 23.63
N GLU A 206 -4.73 -13.37 22.91
CA GLU A 206 -6.13 -13.40 23.33
C GLU A 206 -6.81 -14.68 22.83
N ARG A 207 -7.77 -15.19 23.61
CA ARG A 207 -8.63 -16.32 23.27
C ARG A 207 -10.06 -16.01 23.66
N ARG A 208 -11.00 -16.25 22.75
CA ARG A 208 -12.44 -16.21 23.01
C ARG A 208 -13.04 -17.51 22.46
N ILE A 209 -13.59 -18.34 23.34
CA ILE A 209 -14.20 -19.61 22.93
C ILE A 209 -15.70 -19.39 22.83
N GLY A 210 -16.25 -19.56 21.64
CA GLY A 210 -17.67 -19.41 21.35
C GLY A 210 -18.46 -20.68 21.66
N ASN A 211 -19.74 -20.52 21.98
CA ASN A 211 -20.66 -21.65 22.09
C ASN A 211 -21.14 -22.07 20.68
N LYS A 212 -20.41 -23.01 20.06
CA LYS A 212 -20.60 -23.45 18.67
C LYS A 212 -21.78 -24.41 18.53
N GLU A 213 -23.00 -23.92 18.75
CA GLU A 213 -24.22 -24.76 18.80
C GLU A 213 -24.54 -25.46 17.47
N ARG A 214 -24.09 -24.89 16.34
CA ARG A 214 -24.38 -25.41 15.01
C ARG A 214 -23.12 -25.50 14.16
N VAL A 215 -23.05 -26.56 13.37
CA VAL A 215 -21.95 -26.82 12.44
C VAL A 215 -22.48 -27.33 11.11
N MET A 216 -21.80 -26.98 10.04
CA MET A 216 -22.12 -27.45 8.70
C MET A 216 -21.29 -28.68 8.37
N LEU A 217 -21.91 -29.77 7.93
CA LEU A 217 -21.23 -31.00 7.52
C LEU A 217 -21.61 -31.40 6.09
N ALA A 218 -20.75 -32.20 5.46
CA ALA A 218 -21.08 -32.86 4.20
C ALA A 218 -22.24 -33.86 4.41
N ALA A 219 -23.23 -33.82 3.51
CA ALA A 219 -24.36 -34.75 3.48
C ALA A 219 -24.27 -35.69 2.26
N GLU A 220 -25.28 -36.51 2.01
CA GLU A 220 -25.31 -37.37 0.82
C GLU A 220 -25.33 -36.55 -0.49
N ASN A 221 -26.10 -35.46 -0.49
CA ASN A 221 -26.16 -34.47 -1.56
C ASN A 221 -26.05 -33.07 -0.92
N GLY A 222 -24.97 -32.33 -1.20
CA GLY A 222 -24.75 -30.98 -0.65
C GLY A 222 -24.34 -30.99 0.83
N THR A 223 -24.66 -29.92 1.55
CA THR A 223 -24.28 -29.73 2.96
C THR A 223 -25.50 -29.69 3.87
N ARG A 224 -25.30 -29.99 5.16
CA ARG A 224 -26.36 -29.96 6.16
C ARG A 224 -25.87 -29.34 7.46
N LEU A 225 -26.67 -28.40 7.97
CA LEU A 225 -26.50 -27.81 9.28
C LEU A 225 -27.01 -28.79 10.35
N ILE A 226 -26.17 -29.07 11.34
CA ILE A 226 -26.50 -29.93 12.48
C ILE A 226 -26.23 -29.22 13.80
N GLU A 227 -26.93 -29.62 14.85
CA GLU A 227 -26.69 -29.13 16.21
C GLU A 227 -25.61 -29.95 16.90
N LEU A 228 -24.68 -29.27 17.57
CA LEU A 228 -23.66 -29.92 18.39
C LEU A 228 -24.17 -30.15 19.81
N PRO A 229 -23.80 -31.28 20.44
CA PRO A 229 -24.03 -31.48 21.87
C PRO A 229 -23.38 -30.35 22.69
N PRO A 230 -24.03 -29.84 23.76
CA PRO A 230 -23.52 -28.69 24.53
C PRO A 230 -22.08 -28.83 25.03
N GLY A 231 -21.68 -30.05 25.41
CA GLY A 231 -20.31 -30.34 25.84
C GLY A 231 -19.27 -30.14 24.74
N ARG A 232 -19.61 -30.44 23.47
CA ARG A 232 -18.71 -30.24 22.32
C ARG A 232 -18.76 -28.79 21.82
N ALA A 233 -19.92 -28.15 21.86
CA ALA A 233 -20.10 -26.76 21.43
C ALA A 233 -19.24 -25.77 22.22
N ALA A 234 -19.02 -26.04 23.52
CA ALA A 234 -18.20 -25.21 24.41
C ALA A 234 -16.68 -25.52 24.38
N MET A 235 -16.25 -26.55 23.66
CA MET A 235 -14.82 -26.90 23.55
C MET A 235 -14.10 -26.05 22.50
N PRO A 236 -12.82 -25.71 22.70
CA PRO A 236 -12.02 -25.09 21.64
C PRO A 236 -11.91 -26.05 20.44
N CYS A 237 -12.10 -25.53 19.23
CA CYS A 237 -11.98 -26.32 18.01
C CYS A 237 -10.53 -26.49 17.51
N LEU A 238 -9.58 -25.69 18.01
CA LEU A 238 -8.18 -25.77 17.64
C LEU A 238 -7.27 -25.98 18.86
N SER A 239 -6.16 -26.68 18.63
CA SER A 239 -5.00 -26.72 19.51
C SER A 239 -4.09 -25.49 19.31
N ASP A 240 -3.28 -25.18 20.32
CA ASP A 240 -2.28 -24.10 20.26
C ASP A 240 -1.31 -24.25 19.08
N ALA A 241 -0.92 -25.48 18.76
CA ALA A 241 -0.03 -25.78 17.65
C ALA A 241 -0.67 -25.39 16.30
N GLN A 242 -1.94 -25.76 16.10
CA GLN A 242 -2.70 -25.42 14.88
C GLN A 242 -2.92 -23.91 14.78
N ILE A 243 -3.26 -23.22 15.87
CA ILE A 243 -3.44 -21.75 15.91
C ILE A 243 -2.16 -21.04 15.45
N LEU A 244 -1.00 -21.45 15.97
CA LEU A 244 0.28 -20.87 15.61
C LEU A 244 0.70 -21.22 14.18
N GLU A 245 0.39 -22.42 13.69
CA GLU A 245 0.64 -22.81 12.30
C GLU A 245 -0.14 -21.92 11.32
N ILE A 246 -1.45 -21.75 11.55
CA ILE A 246 -2.32 -20.87 10.75
C ILE A 246 -1.75 -19.45 10.74
N ALA A 247 -1.41 -18.90 11.91
CA ALA A 247 -0.88 -17.54 12.01
C ALA A 247 0.45 -17.36 11.25
N ARG A 248 1.36 -18.34 11.33
CA ARG A 248 2.63 -18.30 10.59
C ARG A 248 2.41 -18.35 9.09
N ILE A 249 1.54 -19.23 8.60
CA ILE A 249 1.26 -19.34 7.17
C ILE A 249 0.60 -18.06 6.64
N SER A 250 -0.39 -17.49 7.33
CA SER A 250 -1.04 -16.24 6.91
C SER A 250 -0.05 -15.07 6.84
N ARG A 251 0.89 -14.96 7.80
CA ARG A 251 1.95 -13.94 7.77
C ARG A 251 2.97 -14.19 6.67
N GLN A 252 3.38 -15.45 6.46
CA GLN A 252 4.29 -15.81 5.37
C GLN A 252 3.66 -15.48 4.02
N LEU A 253 2.37 -15.74 3.87
CA LEU A 253 1.64 -15.43 2.66
C LEU A 253 1.57 -13.91 2.42
N MET A 254 1.24 -13.12 3.45
CA MET A 254 1.25 -11.66 3.38
C MET A 254 2.61 -11.11 2.92
N GLN A 255 3.71 -11.66 3.44
CA GLN A 255 5.07 -11.25 3.03
C GLN A 255 5.40 -11.64 1.59
N LYS A 256 5.04 -12.87 1.17
CA LYS A 256 5.29 -13.36 -0.19
C LYS A 256 4.47 -12.60 -1.24
N LEU A 257 3.20 -12.29 -0.94
CA LEU A 257 2.32 -11.53 -1.81
C LEU A 257 2.51 -10.01 -1.66
N GLN A 258 3.23 -9.56 -0.63
CA GLN A 258 3.48 -8.15 -0.32
C GLN A 258 2.18 -7.34 -0.11
N GLN A 259 1.17 -7.97 0.46
CA GLN A 259 -0.14 -7.39 0.73
C GLN A 259 -0.84 -8.17 1.85
N PRO A 260 -1.61 -7.52 2.75
CA PRO A 260 -2.45 -8.19 3.73
C PRO A 260 -3.40 -9.19 3.08
N GLN A 261 -3.63 -10.33 3.73
CA GLN A 261 -4.43 -11.42 3.20
C GLN A 261 -5.53 -11.84 4.18
N ASP A 262 -6.72 -12.07 3.64
CA ASP A 262 -7.81 -12.81 4.26
C ASP A 262 -7.77 -14.23 3.67
N VAL A 263 -7.56 -15.23 4.52
CA VAL A 263 -7.27 -16.62 4.13
C VAL A 263 -8.34 -17.54 4.70
N GLU A 264 -9.03 -18.27 3.83
CA GLU A 264 -9.89 -19.38 4.24
C GLU A 264 -9.09 -20.67 4.28
N TRP A 265 -9.29 -21.44 5.33
CA TRP A 265 -8.53 -22.67 5.56
C TRP A 265 -9.40 -23.75 6.19
N VAL A 266 -8.93 -24.99 6.05
CA VAL A 266 -9.54 -26.19 6.62
C VAL A 266 -8.46 -27.10 7.21
N ILE A 267 -8.81 -27.84 8.26
CA ILE A 267 -7.97 -28.87 8.85
C ILE A 267 -8.67 -30.22 8.72
N GLN A 268 -7.90 -31.22 8.29
CA GLN A 268 -8.29 -32.63 8.27
C GLN A 268 -7.08 -33.47 8.67
N ASP A 269 -7.23 -34.42 9.60
CA ASP A 269 -6.14 -35.30 10.03
C ASP A 269 -4.86 -34.52 10.42
N ASP A 270 -5.02 -33.44 11.19
CA ASP A 270 -3.97 -32.49 11.59
C ASP A 270 -3.22 -31.79 10.45
N ARG A 271 -3.74 -31.84 9.21
CA ARG A 271 -3.17 -31.14 8.06
C ARG A 271 -3.99 -29.91 7.71
N LEU A 272 -3.30 -28.77 7.65
CA LEU A 272 -3.85 -27.50 7.21
C LEU A 272 -3.86 -27.41 5.68
N TYR A 273 -5.01 -27.04 5.12
CA TYR A 273 -5.19 -26.73 3.71
C TYR A 273 -5.72 -25.31 3.54
N LEU A 274 -5.12 -24.53 2.64
CA LEU A 274 -5.62 -23.22 2.25
C LEU A 274 -6.60 -23.39 1.09
N VAL A 275 -7.86 -23.04 1.32
CA VAL A 275 -8.92 -23.21 0.31
C VAL A 275 -9.22 -21.92 -0.44
N GLN A 276 -8.85 -20.75 0.11
CA GLN A 276 -8.94 -19.47 -0.57
C GLN A 276 -7.98 -18.46 0.08
N ALA A 277 -7.50 -17.50 -0.70
CA ALA A 277 -6.84 -16.30 -0.17
C ALA A 277 -7.25 -15.09 -1.01
N ARG A 278 -7.43 -13.94 -0.38
CA ARG A 278 -7.72 -12.68 -1.06
C ARG A 278 -7.07 -11.50 -0.35
N PRO A 279 -6.82 -10.37 -1.04
CA PRO A 279 -6.31 -9.16 -0.40
C PRO A 279 -7.31 -8.59 0.61
N GLN A 280 -6.83 -8.15 1.77
CA GLN A 280 -7.64 -7.27 2.63
C GLN A 280 -7.61 -5.88 2.00
N THR A 281 -8.75 -5.40 1.52
CA THR A 281 -8.89 -4.12 0.80
C THR A 281 -9.23 -2.94 1.72
N THR A 282 -9.52 -3.20 3.00
CA THR A 282 -9.79 -2.16 3.99
C THR A 282 -9.19 -2.51 5.34
N LEU A 283 -8.44 -1.58 5.91
CA LEU A 283 -7.76 -1.68 7.20
C LEU A 283 -7.88 -0.34 7.95
N PRO A 284 -8.24 -0.37 9.24
CA PRO A 284 -8.21 0.81 10.09
C PRO A 284 -6.85 1.51 10.07
N ALA A 285 -6.86 2.83 9.99
CA ALA A 285 -5.65 3.63 10.05
C ALA A 285 -5.05 3.63 11.46
N ARG A 286 -3.73 3.54 11.55
CA ARG A 286 -2.99 3.64 12.82
C ARG A 286 -2.19 4.94 12.85
N PHE A 287 -2.75 5.96 13.50
CA PHE A 287 -2.14 7.28 13.55
C PHE A 287 -1.04 7.37 14.61
N THR A 288 0.16 7.76 14.20
CA THR A 288 1.30 8.00 15.10
C THR A 288 2.04 9.28 14.72
N ARG A 289 2.87 9.79 15.64
CA ARG A 289 3.75 10.95 15.37
C ARG A 289 5.15 10.57 14.92
N HIS A 290 5.47 9.28 14.73
CA HIS A 290 6.84 8.82 14.44
C HIS A 290 7.45 9.52 13.22
N GLU A 291 6.79 9.43 12.06
CA GLU A 291 7.26 10.08 10.83
C GLU A 291 6.75 11.54 10.75
N ALA A 292 5.51 11.78 11.21
CA ALA A 292 4.87 13.09 11.06
C ALA A 292 5.53 14.18 11.91
N ALA A 293 6.10 13.86 13.08
CA ALA A 293 6.76 14.85 13.92
C ALA A 293 8.09 15.34 13.36
N GLU A 294 8.77 14.57 12.51
CA GLU A 294 9.99 15.04 11.84
C GLU A 294 9.67 16.18 10.87
N ARG A 295 8.51 16.08 10.19
CA ARG A 295 8.09 17.08 9.19
C ARG A 295 7.18 18.17 9.75
N PHE A 296 6.39 17.85 10.77
CA PHE A 296 5.43 18.74 11.44
C PHE A 296 5.62 18.64 12.97
N PRO A 297 6.75 19.16 13.49
CA PRO A 297 7.09 19.06 14.91
C PRO A 297 6.14 19.87 15.80
N ASN A 298 5.69 21.02 15.31
CA ASN A 298 4.93 22.00 16.06
C ASN A 298 3.42 21.92 15.80
N PRO A 299 2.58 22.51 16.66
CA PRO A 299 1.16 22.68 16.39
C PRO A 299 0.92 23.44 15.09
N ILE A 300 -0.11 23.06 14.34
CA ILE A 300 -0.49 23.69 13.07
C ILE A 300 -1.95 24.18 13.12
N THR A 301 -2.19 25.34 12.52
CA THR A 301 -3.52 25.91 12.40
C THR A 301 -4.40 25.07 11.48
N PRO A 302 -5.73 25.01 11.74
CA PRO A 302 -6.66 24.33 10.84
C PRO A 302 -6.65 24.89 9.41
N LEU A 303 -6.40 26.19 9.25
CA LEU A 303 -6.29 26.84 7.94
C LEU A 303 -5.14 26.25 7.13
N THR A 304 -3.93 26.26 7.70
CA THR A 304 -2.78 25.68 7.01
C THR A 304 -2.98 24.20 6.77
N TRP A 305 -3.36 23.43 7.79
CA TRP A 305 -3.51 21.98 7.64
C TRP A 305 -4.53 21.58 6.56
N SER A 306 -5.66 22.30 6.44
CA SER A 306 -6.66 22.00 5.39
C SER A 306 -6.08 22.13 3.97
N CYS A 307 -5.14 23.03 3.77
CA CYS A 307 -4.45 23.21 2.48
C CYS A 307 -3.40 22.12 2.26
N VAL A 308 -2.62 21.86 3.30
CA VAL A 308 -1.50 20.91 3.26
C VAL A 308 -1.98 19.49 3.07
N ASP A 309 -3.01 19.07 3.81
CA ASP A 309 -3.58 17.72 3.71
C ASP A 309 -4.13 17.44 2.31
N ALA A 310 -4.83 18.41 1.71
CA ALA A 310 -5.35 18.30 0.36
C ALA A 310 -4.21 18.10 -0.67
N ALA A 311 -3.18 18.94 -0.61
CA ALA A 311 -2.03 18.87 -1.51
C ALA A 311 -1.22 17.58 -1.35
N PHE A 312 -0.96 17.17 -0.10
CA PHE A 312 -0.23 15.94 0.18
C PHE A 312 -1.00 14.70 -0.22
N SER A 313 -2.31 14.67 0.05
CA SER A 313 -3.17 13.55 -0.33
C SER A 313 -3.19 13.36 -1.84
N GLU A 314 -3.38 14.44 -2.61
CA GLU A 314 -3.36 14.36 -4.07
C GLU A 314 -2.00 13.88 -4.61
N SER A 315 -0.90 14.42 -4.07
CA SER A 315 0.45 14.01 -4.47
C SER A 315 0.75 12.55 -4.11
N LEU A 316 0.32 12.09 -2.93
CA LEU A 316 0.49 10.69 -2.49
C LEU A 316 -0.30 9.72 -3.37
N GLU A 317 -1.58 10.00 -3.64
CA GLU A 317 -2.40 9.17 -4.51
C GLU A 317 -1.81 9.09 -5.92
N PHE A 318 -1.41 10.23 -6.48
CA PHE A 318 -0.74 10.28 -7.78
C PHE A 318 0.54 9.41 -7.78
N SER A 319 1.34 9.51 -6.73
CA SER A 319 2.60 8.77 -6.59
C SER A 319 2.37 7.26 -6.50
N LEU A 320 1.40 6.83 -5.69
CA LEU A 320 1.05 5.42 -5.53
C LEU A 320 0.46 4.84 -6.83
N HIS A 321 -0.37 5.61 -7.54
CA HIS A 321 -0.92 5.22 -8.83
C HIS A 321 0.17 4.98 -9.88
N MET A 322 1.16 5.88 -10.00
CA MET A 322 2.31 5.67 -10.90
C MET A 322 3.12 4.41 -10.55
N MET A 323 3.18 4.05 -9.27
CA MET A 323 3.83 2.82 -8.81
C MET A 323 2.95 1.58 -8.94
N SER A 324 1.69 1.72 -9.39
CA SER A 324 0.68 0.65 -9.40
C SER A 324 0.50 0.01 -8.01
N ILE A 325 0.58 0.83 -6.97
CA ILE A 325 0.37 0.42 -5.57
C ILE A 325 -0.98 0.95 -5.14
N ASP A 326 -1.80 0.05 -4.62
CA ASP A 326 -2.96 0.41 -3.83
C ASP A 326 -2.77 -0.07 -2.38
N LEU A 327 -3.08 0.82 -1.43
CA LEU A 327 -2.94 0.55 0.00
C LEU A 327 -4.33 0.46 0.61
N PRO A 328 -4.64 -0.58 1.40
CA PRO A 328 -5.97 -0.78 1.97
C PRO A 328 -6.27 0.12 3.18
N THR A 329 -5.61 1.27 3.34
CA THR A 329 -5.80 2.13 4.52
C THR A 329 -5.78 3.59 4.15
N ARG A 330 -6.71 4.35 4.73
CA ARG A 330 -6.90 5.80 4.60
C ARG A 330 -7.52 6.33 5.90
N PRO A 331 -7.49 7.66 6.17
CA PRO A 331 -6.71 8.68 5.45
C PRO A 331 -5.20 8.57 5.72
N TRP A 332 -4.40 9.38 5.01
CA TRP A 332 -2.93 9.41 5.15
C TRP A 332 -2.46 10.06 6.44
N PHE A 333 -3.18 11.09 6.86
CA PHE A 333 -2.86 11.89 8.03
C PHE A 333 -4.12 12.14 8.85
N ALA A 334 -3.93 12.54 10.11
CA ALA A 334 -4.99 13.03 10.97
C ALA A 334 -4.45 14.19 11.81
N LEU A 335 -5.29 15.20 12.03
CA LEU A 335 -5.01 16.29 12.96
C LEU A 335 -5.67 16.00 14.30
N ARG A 336 -4.91 16.04 15.40
CA ARG A 336 -5.42 15.90 16.77
C ARG A 336 -4.71 16.88 17.67
N ASP A 337 -5.48 17.69 18.40
CA ASP A 337 -4.96 18.74 19.28
C ASP A 337 -3.91 19.63 18.57
N HIS A 338 -4.20 20.01 17.32
CA HIS A 338 -3.32 20.78 16.43
C HIS A 338 -2.02 20.09 16.02
N TYR A 339 -1.80 18.82 16.38
CA TYR A 339 -0.65 18.05 15.93
C TYR A 339 -1.01 17.10 14.80
N VAL A 340 -0.13 17.01 13.80
CA VAL A 340 -0.26 16.08 12.68
C VAL A 340 0.20 14.68 13.09
N TYR A 341 -0.59 13.67 12.74
CA TYR A 341 -0.27 12.26 12.90
C TYR A 341 -0.31 11.59 11.53
N GLY A 342 0.69 10.77 11.22
CA GLY A 342 0.76 9.98 9.99
C GLY A 342 0.16 8.59 10.19
N ASN A 343 -0.45 8.04 9.14
CA ASN A 343 -0.94 6.67 9.12
C ASN A 343 0.23 5.69 9.01
N GLN A 344 0.64 5.13 10.15
CA GLN A 344 1.76 4.21 10.25
C GLN A 344 1.54 2.91 9.48
N ASN A 345 0.29 2.48 9.35
CA ASN A 345 -0.02 1.28 8.56
C ASN A 345 0.31 1.51 7.08
N ALA A 346 0.02 2.70 6.53
CA ALA A 346 0.39 3.03 5.16
C ALA A 346 1.90 2.94 4.94
N VAL A 347 2.70 3.47 5.88
CA VAL A 347 4.17 3.42 5.84
C VAL A 347 4.68 1.98 5.88
N GLU A 348 4.17 1.16 6.80
CA GLU A 348 4.58 -0.24 6.94
C GLU A 348 4.17 -1.09 5.72
N LEU A 349 2.97 -0.89 5.19
CA LEU A 349 2.48 -1.57 3.99
C LEU A 349 3.30 -1.20 2.76
N LEU A 350 3.63 0.08 2.60
CA LEU A 350 4.49 0.56 1.52
C LEU A 350 5.90 -0.04 1.64
N ALA A 351 6.45 -0.13 2.85
CA ALA A 351 7.77 -0.72 3.09
C ALA A 351 7.85 -2.22 2.75
N MET A 352 6.71 -2.93 2.71
CA MET A 352 6.66 -4.33 2.25
C MET A 352 6.78 -4.47 0.73
N LYS A 353 6.52 -3.42 -0.04
CA LYS A 353 6.61 -3.46 -1.50
C LYS A 353 8.08 -3.54 -1.93
N ARG A 354 8.42 -4.64 -2.62
CA ARG A 354 9.76 -4.92 -3.18
C ARG A 354 9.64 -5.11 -4.69
N PRO A 355 9.86 -4.04 -5.47
CA PRO A 355 9.82 -4.08 -6.93
C PRO A 355 10.87 -5.01 -7.55
N VAL A 356 12.05 -5.10 -6.93
CA VAL A 356 13.13 -6.02 -7.34
C VAL A 356 13.08 -7.25 -6.42
N ARG A 357 13.00 -8.44 -7.01
CA ARG A 357 12.92 -9.71 -6.27
C ARG A 357 14.18 -10.57 -6.41
N ALA A 358 15.00 -10.27 -7.41
CA ALA A 358 16.26 -10.95 -7.68
C ALA A 358 17.17 -11.06 -6.44
N THR A 359 17.69 -12.27 -6.23
CA THR A 359 18.66 -12.62 -5.18
C THR A 359 20.04 -12.91 -5.74
N THR A 360 20.16 -13.03 -7.07
CA THR A 360 21.42 -13.20 -7.80
C THR A 360 21.56 -12.14 -8.90
N LEU A 361 22.79 -11.91 -9.38
CA LEU A 361 23.02 -10.99 -10.51
C LEU A 361 22.34 -11.48 -11.79
N GLN A 362 22.29 -12.79 -12.02
CA GLN A 362 21.64 -13.37 -13.19
C GLN A 362 20.12 -13.18 -13.16
N GLU A 363 19.49 -13.37 -11.99
CA GLU A 363 18.07 -13.05 -11.80
C GLU A 363 17.81 -11.57 -12.03
N LEU A 364 18.69 -10.71 -11.53
CA LEU A 364 18.54 -9.26 -11.70
C LEU A 364 18.62 -8.87 -13.19
N GLU A 365 19.61 -9.40 -13.92
CA GLU A 365 19.72 -9.18 -15.37
C GLU A 365 18.45 -9.61 -16.12
N ALA A 366 17.83 -10.72 -15.71
CA ALA A 366 16.58 -11.19 -16.30
C ALA A 366 15.38 -10.27 -15.94
N GLU A 367 15.38 -9.64 -14.76
CA GLU A 367 14.31 -8.72 -14.32
C GLU A 367 14.41 -7.32 -14.96
N ILE A 368 15.61 -6.85 -15.36
CA ILE A 368 15.86 -5.49 -15.88
C ILE A 368 14.87 -5.07 -16.97
N PRO A 369 14.59 -5.84 -18.04
CA PRO A 369 13.67 -5.42 -19.08
C PRO A 369 12.23 -5.22 -18.57
N GLY A 370 11.81 -6.01 -17.57
CA GLY A 370 10.53 -5.85 -16.90
C GLY A 370 10.50 -4.55 -16.08
N LEU A 371 11.52 -4.35 -15.24
CA LEU A 371 11.66 -3.16 -14.40
C LEU A 371 11.72 -1.88 -15.25
N MET A 372 12.45 -1.86 -16.36
CA MET A 372 12.52 -0.71 -17.25
C MET A 372 11.16 -0.40 -17.88
N ARG A 373 10.39 -1.41 -18.30
CA ARG A 373 9.04 -1.18 -18.83
C ARG A 373 8.10 -0.61 -17.77
N THR A 374 8.09 -1.21 -16.58
CA THR A 374 7.19 -0.81 -15.48
C THR A 374 7.56 0.54 -14.86
N PHE A 375 8.84 0.85 -14.74
CA PHE A 375 9.35 2.01 -14.00
C PHE A 375 10.09 3.04 -14.88
N HIS A 376 9.86 3.05 -16.20
CA HIS A 376 10.48 4.03 -17.11
C HIS A 376 10.24 5.49 -16.65
N TRP A 377 9.04 5.77 -16.15
CA TRP A 377 8.62 7.09 -15.65
C TRP A 377 9.56 7.65 -14.56
N VAL A 378 10.24 6.80 -13.79
CA VAL A 378 11.19 7.23 -12.75
C VAL A 378 12.32 8.08 -13.36
N SER A 379 12.76 7.74 -14.57
CA SER A 379 13.82 8.46 -15.27
C SER A 379 13.34 9.76 -15.92
N GLU A 380 12.05 9.85 -16.24
CA GLU A 380 11.43 11.02 -16.87
C GLU A 380 10.99 12.08 -15.85
N LEU A 381 10.72 11.66 -14.62
CA LEU A 381 10.19 12.51 -13.55
C LEU A 381 10.99 13.79 -13.29
N PRO A 382 12.34 13.77 -13.17
CA PRO A 382 13.10 15.00 -12.96
C PRO A 382 12.95 15.99 -14.13
N SER A 383 12.91 15.49 -15.36
CA SER A 383 12.73 16.30 -16.56
C SER A 383 11.32 16.90 -16.61
N LEU A 384 10.29 16.11 -16.31
CA LEU A 384 8.91 16.58 -16.23
C LEU A 384 8.75 17.65 -15.14
N TRP A 385 9.34 17.46 -13.97
CA TRP A 385 9.28 18.43 -12.89
C TRP A 385 10.02 19.74 -13.26
N GLN A 386 11.15 19.65 -13.95
CA GLN A 386 11.87 20.82 -14.47
C GLN A 386 11.08 21.55 -15.57
N SER A 387 10.47 20.84 -16.53
CA SER A 387 9.66 21.48 -17.58
C SER A 387 8.45 22.21 -17.02
N ASN A 388 7.90 21.73 -15.90
CA ASN A 388 6.75 22.34 -15.27
C ASN A 388 7.10 23.58 -14.43
N LEU A 389 8.40 23.80 -14.14
CA LEU A 389 8.85 24.94 -13.32
C LEU A 389 8.54 26.27 -13.99
N ASP A 390 8.78 26.40 -15.29
CA ASP A 390 8.54 27.66 -16.01
C ASP A 390 7.06 28.05 -15.95
N GLN A 391 6.16 27.09 -16.18
CA GLN A 391 4.71 27.33 -16.10
C GLN A 391 4.26 27.70 -14.68
N PHE A 392 4.83 27.03 -13.67
CA PHE A 392 4.57 27.36 -12.27
C PHE A 392 5.03 28.78 -11.93
N LEU A 393 6.26 29.17 -12.32
CA LEU A 393 6.80 30.51 -12.07
C LEU A 393 6.01 31.59 -12.81
N LEU A 394 5.57 31.34 -14.04
CA LEU A 394 4.70 32.27 -14.77
C LEU A 394 3.35 32.46 -14.08
N SER A 395 2.75 31.36 -13.60
CA SER A 395 1.48 31.39 -12.87
C SER A 395 1.62 32.12 -11.53
N LEU A 396 2.70 31.87 -10.80
CA LEU A 396 3.00 32.55 -9.55
C LEU A 396 3.27 34.05 -9.77
N GLY A 397 3.99 34.41 -10.83
CA GLY A 397 4.23 35.80 -11.20
C GLY A 397 2.95 36.56 -11.54
N ALA A 398 2.03 35.92 -12.28
CA ALA A 398 0.71 36.49 -12.57
C ALA A 398 -0.11 36.70 -11.29
N LEU A 399 -0.18 35.69 -10.41
CA LEU A 399 -0.88 35.78 -9.13
C LEU A 399 -0.27 36.82 -8.19
N SER A 400 1.05 36.96 -8.18
CA SER A 400 1.77 37.95 -7.35
C SER A 400 1.58 39.39 -7.84
N SER A 401 1.18 39.56 -9.11
CA SER A 401 0.88 40.88 -9.68
C SER A 401 -0.54 41.36 -9.39
N GLU A 402 -1.41 40.48 -8.89
CA GLU A 402 -2.75 40.84 -8.46
C GLU A 402 -2.70 41.61 -7.14
N ILE A 403 -3.31 42.79 -7.09
CA ILE A 403 -3.50 43.55 -5.86
C ILE A 403 -4.75 43.01 -5.19
N ALA A 404 -4.56 42.05 -4.27
CA ALA A 404 -5.67 41.45 -3.51
C ALA A 404 -6.24 42.39 -2.43
N ASP A 405 -5.60 43.55 -2.19
CA ASP A 405 -6.09 44.57 -1.26
C ASP A 405 -7.44 45.12 -1.74
N GLY A 406 -8.50 44.77 -1.01
CA GLY A 406 -9.88 45.13 -1.33
C GLY A 406 -10.73 44.02 -1.93
N TYR A 407 -10.21 42.78 -2.03
CA TYR A 407 -11.04 41.62 -2.38
C TYR A 407 -12.10 41.36 -1.31
N GLU A 408 -13.34 41.16 -1.75
CA GLU A 408 -14.38 40.56 -0.91
C GLU A 408 -14.05 39.09 -0.61
N ILE A 409 -14.68 38.51 0.41
CA ILE A 409 -14.31 37.17 0.92
C ILE A 409 -14.36 36.07 -0.15
N ASP A 410 -15.31 36.14 -1.09
CA ASP A 410 -15.43 35.16 -2.18
C ASP A 410 -14.34 35.36 -3.24
N GLN A 411 -14.00 36.62 -3.56
CA GLN A 411 -12.90 36.95 -4.48
C GLN A 411 -11.55 36.49 -3.91
N PHE A 412 -11.33 36.70 -2.61
CA PHE A 412 -10.14 36.21 -1.92
C PHE A 412 -10.08 34.68 -1.90
N ARG A 413 -11.22 34.00 -1.69
CA ARG A 413 -11.30 32.54 -1.73
C ARG A 413 -10.90 32.00 -3.11
N ASP A 414 -11.40 32.61 -4.18
CA ASP A 414 -11.07 32.21 -5.55
C ASP A 414 -9.58 32.45 -5.86
N TYR A 415 -9.06 33.60 -5.45
CA TYR A 415 -7.63 33.92 -5.56
C TYR A 415 -6.75 32.90 -4.82
N PHE A 416 -7.09 32.62 -3.57
CA PHE A 416 -6.37 31.66 -2.75
C PHE A 416 -6.46 30.23 -3.32
N ALA A 417 -7.62 29.81 -3.84
CA ALA A 417 -7.79 28.53 -4.52
C ALA A 417 -6.90 28.42 -5.77
N ARG A 418 -6.73 29.50 -6.54
CA ARG A 418 -5.82 29.54 -7.71
C ARG A 418 -4.36 29.40 -7.29
N ILE A 419 -3.95 30.02 -6.18
CA ILE A 419 -2.61 29.80 -5.59
C ILE A 419 -2.41 28.34 -5.22
N GLN A 420 -3.37 27.77 -4.47
CA GLN A 420 -3.31 26.37 -4.05
C GLN A 420 -3.26 25.43 -5.26
N GLN A 421 -4.08 25.67 -6.28
CA GLN A 421 -4.09 24.85 -7.50
C GLN A 421 -2.75 24.91 -8.25
N ALA A 422 -2.13 26.09 -8.35
CA ALA A 422 -0.80 26.23 -8.96
C ALA A 422 0.25 25.42 -8.20
N ALA A 423 0.25 25.50 -6.86
CA ALA A 423 1.14 24.73 -6.00
C ALA A 423 0.90 23.22 -6.13
N VAL A 424 -0.35 22.76 -5.97
CA VAL A 424 -0.73 21.35 -6.07
C VAL A 424 -0.33 20.77 -7.43
N THR A 425 -0.59 21.48 -8.52
CA THR A 425 -0.25 21.02 -9.88
C THR A 425 1.25 20.84 -10.06
N TYR A 426 2.06 21.81 -9.60
CA TYR A 426 3.51 21.75 -9.73
C TYR A 426 4.14 20.68 -8.83
N PHE A 427 3.65 20.55 -7.59
CA PHE A 427 4.18 19.63 -6.59
C PHE A 427 3.54 18.24 -6.63
N ARG A 428 2.53 18.00 -7.47
CA ARG A 428 1.88 16.69 -7.63
C ARG A 428 2.87 15.52 -7.79
N PRO A 429 3.92 15.57 -8.64
CA PRO A 429 4.88 14.47 -8.77
C PRO A 429 5.98 14.46 -7.69
N ASN A 430 6.05 15.45 -6.79
CA ASN A 430 7.19 15.66 -5.90
C ASN A 430 7.39 14.49 -4.91
N ILE A 431 6.29 13.96 -4.37
CA ILE A 431 6.36 12.81 -3.47
C ILE A 431 6.85 11.56 -4.22
N ALA A 432 6.45 11.35 -5.47
CA ALA A 432 6.90 10.23 -6.29
C ALA A 432 8.43 10.28 -6.51
N ILE A 433 8.99 11.47 -6.76
CA ILE A 433 10.45 11.67 -6.85
C ILE A 433 11.12 11.23 -5.54
N SER A 434 10.58 11.65 -4.40
CA SER A 434 11.18 11.34 -3.09
C SER A 434 11.07 9.84 -2.74
N MET A 435 9.91 9.22 -2.96
CA MET A 435 9.67 7.80 -2.71
C MET A 435 10.53 6.90 -3.59
N THR A 436 10.66 7.25 -4.88
CA THR A 436 11.50 6.48 -5.82
C THR A 436 12.98 6.58 -5.47
N GLN A 437 13.48 7.72 -4.99
CA GLN A 437 14.88 7.85 -4.56
C GLN A 437 15.25 6.89 -3.44
N ALA A 438 14.40 6.75 -2.42
CA ALA A 438 14.64 5.79 -1.34
C ALA A 438 14.72 4.35 -1.86
N PHE A 439 13.86 4.00 -2.83
CA PHE A 439 13.90 2.70 -3.50
C PHE A 439 15.17 2.50 -4.35
N LEU A 440 15.57 3.51 -5.15
CA LEU A 440 16.77 3.45 -5.99
C LEU A 440 18.04 3.29 -5.15
N VAL A 441 18.15 4.02 -4.03
CA VAL A 441 19.29 3.91 -3.12
C VAL A 441 19.37 2.51 -2.49
N ARG A 442 18.25 1.95 -2.04
CA ARG A 442 18.20 0.57 -1.50
C ARG A 442 18.55 -0.47 -2.57
N THR A 443 18.06 -0.27 -3.79
CA THR A 443 18.36 -1.16 -4.92
C THR A 443 19.85 -1.10 -5.26
N LEU A 444 20.43 0.10 -5.33
CA LEU A 444 21.86 0.29 -5.56
C LEU A 444 22.70 -0.35 -4.44
N GLU A 445 22.31 -0.21 -3.18
CA GLU A 445 22.97 -0.92 -2.06
C GLU A 445 22.91 -2.44 -2.26
N GLY A 446 21.74 -2.98 -2.64
CA GLY A 446 21.56 -4.40 -2.95
C GLY A 446 22.48 -4.89 -4.07
N VAL A 447 22.56 -4.16 -5.18
CA VAL A 447 23.48 -4.45 -6.29
C VAL A 447 24.93 -4.42 -5.81
N MET A 448 25.32 -3.39 -5.05
CA MET A 448 26.68 -3.29 -4.52
C MET A 448 27.00 -4.42 -3.54
N ILE A 449 26.05 -4.90 -2.75
CA ILE A 449 26.22 -6.07 -1.89
C ILE A 449 26.47 -7.32 -2.75
N LEU A 450 25.64 -7.55 -3.78
CA LEU A 450 25.80 -8.69 -4.69
C LEU A 450 27.16 -8.65 -5.42
N SER A 451 27.62 -7.48 -5.83
CA SER A 451 28.89 -7.32 -6.55
C SER A 451 30.12 -7.39 -5.65
N THR A 452 30.06 -6.86 -4.42
CA THR A 452 31.23 -6.79 -3.52
C THR A 452 31.33 -7.96 -2.55
N GLY A 453 30.22 -8.66 -2.29
CA GLY A 453 30.13 -9.67 -1.24
C GLY A 453 30.25 -9.13 0.20
N ASP A 454 30.36 -7.80 0.37
CA ASP A 454 30.59 -7.15 1.67
C ASP A 454 29.62 -5.96 1.84
N ARG A 455 28.71 -6.11 2.80
CA ARG A 455 27.68 -5.11 3.10
C ARG A 455 28.24 -3.79 3.61
N SER A 456 29.29 -3.82 4.41
CA SER A 456 29.92 -2.61 4.96
C SER A 456 30.61 -1.83 3.85
N ARG A 457 31.35 -2.54 2.99
CA ARG A 457 31.99 -1.94 1.82
C ARG A 457 30.99 -1.37 0.83
N ALA A 458 29.91 -2.10 0.54
CA ALA A 458 28.83 -1.65 -0.33
C ALA A 458 28.21 -0.33 0.14
N ARG A 459 27.83 -0.24 1.42
CA ARG A 459 27.29 0.99 2.03
C ARG A 459 28.23 2.18 1.91
N MET A 460 29.52 1.97 2.19
CA MET A 460 30.53 3.03 2.08
C MET A 460 30.64 3.55 0.64
N LEU A 461 30.59 2.66 -0.36
CA LEU A 461 30.65 3.05 -1.77
C LEU A 461 29.39 3.82 -2.20
N VAL A 462 28.20 3.36 -1.82
CA VAL A 462 26.94 4.08 -2.08
C VAL A 462 26.97 5.47 -1.46
N GLN A 463 27.42 5.60 -0.20
CA GLN A 463 27.52 6.89 0.47
C GLN A 463 28.49 7.85 -0.27
N LYS A 464 29.64 7.35 -0.73
CA LYS A 464 30.58 8.16 -1.52
C LYS A 464 29.97 8.63 -2.84
N LEU A 465 29.23 7.77 -3.54
CA LEU A 465 28.54 8.14 -4.77
C LEU A 465 27.52 9.25 -4.53
N LEU A 466 26.70 9.12 -3.47
CA LEU A 466 25.68 10.12 -3.15
C LEU A 466 26.29 11.45 -2.67
N SER A 467 27.45 11.43 -2.01
CA SER A 467 28.11 12.64 -1.51
C SER A 467 28.58 13.61 -2.60
N ALA A 468 28.72 13.13 -3.85
CA ALA A 468 29.11 13.97 -4.98
C ALA A 468 27.96 14.82 -5.55
N ALA A 469 26.71 14.58 -5.13
CA ALA A 469 25.55 15.28 -5.66
C ALA A 469 25.43 16.71 -5.09
N SER A 470 25.18 17.68 -5.98
CA SER A 470 24.92 19.06 -5.56
C SER A 470 23.46 19.24 -5.14
N LEU A 471 23.22 19.73 -3.92
CA LEU A 471 21.88 19.94 -3.36
C LEU A 471 21.58 21.44 -3.20
N LYS A 472 20.32 21.85 -3.39
CA LYS A 472 19.86 23.23 -3.18
C LYS A 472 20.15 23.73 -1.76
N THR A 473 19.89 22.91 -0.73
CA THR A 473 20.22 23.24 0.66
C THR A 473 21.73 23.45 0.87
N GLY A 474 22.57 22.67 0.16
CA GLY A 474 24.02 22.85 0.18
C GLY A 474 24.48 24.16 -0.45
N LEU A 475 23.76 24.67 -1.46
CA LEU A 475 24.02 26.00 -2.04
C LEU A 475 23.70 27.12 -1.03
N VAL A 476 22.54 27.06 -0.37
CA VAL A 476 22.14 28.05 0.64
C VAL A 476 23.14 28.09 1.80
N ASN A 477 23.53 26.94 2.33
CA ASN A 477 24.52 26.86 3.41
C ASN A 477 25.87 27.48 3.01
N ARG A 478 26.30 27.30 1.75
CA ARG A 478 27.52 27.95 1.23
C ARG A 478 27.37 29.47 1.12
N GLU A 479 26.20 29.97 0.70
CA GLU A 479 25.95 31.41 0.64
C GLU A 479 25.89 32.05 2.03
N LEU A 480 25.27 31.38 3.01
CA LEU A 480 25.31 31.78 4.42
C LEU A 480 26.75 31.81 4.95
N GLN A 481 27.57 30.80 4.64
CA GLN A 481 28.98 30.79 5.05
C GLN A 481 29.75 31.97 4.45
N LYS A 482 29.53 32.30 3.17
CA LYS A 482 30.16 33.46 2.52
C LYS A 482 29.79 34.77 3.22
N LEU A 483 28.52 34.94 3.60
CA LEU A 483 28.07 36.11 4.36
C LEU A 483 28.71 36.14 5.76
N ALA A 484 28.79 34.99 6.44
CA ALA A 484 29.46 34.89 7.74
C ALA A 484 30.96 35.26 7.66
N SER A 485 31.68 34.83 6.62
CA SER A 485 33.08 35.23 6.40
C SER A 485 33.23 36.74 6.14
N ARG A 486 32.24 37.39 5.52
CA ARG A 486 32.22 38.86 5.36
C ARG A 486 32.03 39.57 6.71
N ILE A 487 31.17 39.06 7.59
CA ILE A 487 31.02 39.57 8.96
C ILE A 487 32.37 39.53 9.69
N GLN A 488 33.09 38.41 9.62
CA GLN A 488 34.40 38.27 10.26
C GLN A 488 35.46 39.24 9.72
N SER A 489 35.37 39.56 8.43
CA SER A 489 36.31 40.45 7.74
C SER A 489 36.02 41.94 7.96
N SER A 490 34.83 42.29 8.48
CA SER A 490 34.39 43.67 8.72
C SER A 490 34.25 43.95 10.22
N PRO A 491 35.24 44.59 10.88
CA PRO A 491 35.23 44.81 12.33
C PRO A 491 34.01 45.60 12.84
N SER A 492 33.49 46.53 12.03
CA SER A 492 32.29 47.33 12.34
C SER A 492 31.04 46.46 12.38
N VAL A 493 30.85 45.60 11.38
CA VAL A 493 29.72 44.66 11.29
C VAL A 493 29.85 43.61 12.39
N LYS A 494 31.04 43.03 12.58
CA LYS A 494 31.31 42.04 13.63
C LYS A 494 30.92 42.54 15.02
N LYS A 495 31.34 43.76 15.38
CA LYS A 495 31.03 44.35 16.69
C LYS A 495 29.52 44.42 16.96
N VAL A 496 28.72 44.59 15.92
CA VAL A 496 27.25 44.64 16.02
C VAL A 496 26.66 43.26 16.23
N PHE A 497 27.14 42.23 15.51
CA PHE A 497 26.74 40.84 15.74
C PHE A 497 27.24 40.28 17.09
N ASP A 498 28.41 40.71 17.57
CA ASP A 498 28.92 40.36 18.92
C ASP A 498 28.01 40.91 20.04
N GLY A 499 27.20 41.94 19.75
CA GLY A 499 26.23 42.53 20.66
C GLY A 499 24.86 41.85 20.69
N GLY A 500 24.63 40.82 19.85
CA GLY A 500 23.35 40.13 19.69
C GLY A 500 22.85 40.12 18.24
N VAL A 501 21.60 39.72 18.03
CA VAL A 501 20.99 39.72 16.69
C VAL A 501 20.65 41.16 16.29
N PRO A 502 21.26 41.72 15.22
CA PRO A 502 21.03 43.11 14.85
C PRO A 502 19.70 43.29 14.11
N LYS A 503 19.20 44.53 14.07
CA LYS A 503 18.12 44.91 13.14
C LYS A 503 18.68 45.10 11.73
N LEU A 504 17.97 44.63 10.72
CA LEU A 504 18.42 44.70 9.31
C LEU A 504 18.78 46.14 8.90
N GLU A 505 17.96 47.12 9.25
CA GLU A 505 18.14 48.52 8.85
C GLU A 505 19.42 49.14 9.44
N SER A 506 19.86 48.66 10.61
CA SER A 506 21.07 49.17 11.26
C SER A 506 22.33 48.85 10.44
N LEU A 507 22.33 47.73 9.70
CA LEU A 507 23.47 47.25 8.92
C LEU A 507 23.73 48.11 7.69
N ARG A 508 22.69 48.73 7.12
CA ARG A 508 22.79 49.61 5.94
C ARG A 508 23.79 50.75 6.13
N SER A 509 23.79 51.34 7.32
CA SER A 509 24.66 52.47 7.64
C SER A 509 26.10 52.08 7.99
N LEU A 510 26.36 50.79 8.23
CA LEU A 510 27.63 50.29 8.75
C LEU A 510 28.54 49.74 7.65
N ASP A 511 27.96 49.02 6.69
CA ASP A 511 28.68 48.38 5.60
C ASP A 511 27.69 48.11 4.44
N GLN A 512 27.71 48.99 3.43
CA GLN A 512 26.78 48.94 2.30
C GLN A 512 27.00 47.68 1.45
N ASP A 513 28.25 47.24 1.27
CA ASP A 513 28.59 46.06 0.46
C ASP A 513 28.10 44.77 1.13
N PHE A 514 28.20 44.69 2.47
CA PHE A 514 27.61 43.59 3.22
C PHE A 514 26.08 43.65 3.18
N TYR A 515 25.49 44.82 3.39
CA TYR A 515 24.04 45.02 3.37
C TYR A 515 23.42 44.62 2.02
N ASP A 516 24.01 45.04 0.91
CA ASP A 516 23.52 44.72 -0.43
C ASP A 516 23.60 43.20 -0.72
N ALA A 517 24.68 42.55 -0.29
CA ALA A 517 24.81 41.10 -0.42
C ALA A 517 23.82 40.31 0.47
N LEU A 518 23.53 40.83 1.65
CA LEU A 518 22.53 40.26 2.55
C LEU A 518 21.11 40.43 1.99
N LEU A 519 20.79 41.59 1.42
CA LEU A 519 19.53 41.81 0.71
C LEU A 519 19.40 40.92 -0.51
N GLU A 520 20.47 40.72 -1.29
CA GLU A 520 20.46 39.80 -2.42
C GLU A 520 20.15 38.36 -1.97
N PHE A 521 20.73 37.94 -0.84
CA PHE A 521 20.45 36.64 -0.24
C PHE A 521 19.00 36.52 0.22
N ILE A 522 18.48 37.52 0.95
CA ILE A 522 17.09 37.56 1.44
C ILE A 522 16.12 37.58 0.26
N ASN A 523 16.38 38.36 -0.80
CA ASN A 523 15.51 38.37 -1.98
C ASN A 523 15.47 37.02 -2.69
N ARG A 524 16.59 36.28 -2.70
CA ARG A 524 16.67 34.97 -3.36
C ARG A 524 16.08 33.84 -2.51
N HIS A 525 16.30 33.85 -1.20
CA HIS A 525 15.96 32.75 -0.30
C HIS A 525 14.94 33.11 0.78
N GLY A 526 14.37 34.31 0.73
CA GLY A 526 13.44 34.85 1.71
C GLY A 526 12.12 34.10 1.78
N HIS A 527 11.72 33.43 0.71
CA HIS A 527 10.54 32.55 0.68
C HIS A 527 10.62 31.34 1.61
N ARG A 528 11.77 31.11 2.26
CA ARG A 528 11.97 30.00 3.18
C ARG A 528 11.27 30.23 4.50
N GLU A 529 10.64 29.17 4.95
CA GLU A 529 9.88 29.10 6.19
C GLU A 529 10.74 28.63 7.36
N VAL A 530 10.43 29.13 8.56
CA VAL A 530 10.98 28.62 9.83
C VAL A 530 10.11 27.48 10.39
N ASP A 531 8.82 27.56 10.11
CA ASP A 531 7.79 26.60 10.49
C ASP A 531 6.84 26.38 9.30
N PHE A 532 6.15 25.25 9.27
CA PHE A 532 5.24 24.90 8.18
C PHE A 532 3.93 25.72 8.23
N ASP A 533 3.55 26.24 9.39
CA ASP A 533 2.32 27.02 9.58
C ASP A 533 2.39 28.41 8.93
N PHE A 534 1.32 28.83 8.24
CA PHE A 534 1.27 30.10 7.51
C PHE A 534 1.28 31.33 8.42
N ILE A 535 1.04 31.15 9.72
CA ILE A 535 1.08 32.25 10.69
C ILE A 535 2.51 32.72 10.98
N HIS A 536 3.51 31.91 10.65
CA HIS A 536 4.91 32.25 10.89
C HIS A 536 5.49 33.01 9.69
N PRO A 537 6.22 34.11 9.93
CA PRO A 537 6.84 34.87 8.86
C PRO A 537 7.93 34.05 8.16
N THR A 538 8.08 34.28 6.86
CA THR A 538 9.22 33.75 6.10
C THR A 538 10.49 34.54 6.41
N TRP A 539 11.66 34.06 5.97
CA TRP A 539 12.92 34.81 6.09
C TRP A 539 12.90 36.18 5.40
N GLY A 540 12.03 36.37 4.41
CA GLY A 540 11.83 37.66 3.74
C GLY A 540 10.99 38.62 4.57
N ASP A 541 9.94 38.11 5.22
CA ASP A 541 9.05 38.90 6.08
C ASP A 541 9.72 39.28 7.39
N ASP A 542 10.46 38.34 7.99
CA ASP A 542 11.26 38.52 9.20
C ASP A 542 12.67 37.90 9.01
N PRO A 543 13.68 38.73 8.70
CA PRO A 543 15.06 38.28 8.53
C PRO A 543 15.81 37.93 9.83
N GLU A 544 15.21 38.11 11.01
CA GLU A 544 15.86 37.85 12.31
C GLU A 544 16.51 36.45 12.40
N PRO A 545 15.85 35.35 11.97
CA PRO A 545 16.44 34.01 12.01
C PRO A 545 17.70 33.88 11.15
N VAL A 546 17.73 34.52 9.98
CA VAL A 546 18.90 34.54 9.08
C VAL A 546 20.06 35.26 9.76
N LEU A 547 19.80 36.41 10.37
CA LEU A 547 20.80 37.20 11.10
C LEU A 547 21.34 36.42 12.30
N ALA A 548 20.48 35.72 13.05
CA ALA A 548 20.90 34.87 14.15
C ALA A 548 21.82 33.72 13.68
N ILE A 549 21.48 33.05 12.57
CA ILE A 549 22.32 32.00 11.97
C ILE A 549 23.67 32.56 11.55
N LEU A 550 23.70 33.72 10.90
CA LEU A 550 24.94 34.37 10.46
C LEU A 550 25.85 34.74 11.64
N GLY A 551 25.30 35.28 12.73
CA GLY A 551 26.04 35.55 13.95
C GLY A 551 26.70 34.28 14.51
N LYS A 552 25.94 33.18 14.61
CA LYS A 552 26.46 31.89 15.08
C LYS A 552 27.53 31.29 14.16
N LEU A 553 27.34 31.37 12.85
CA LEU A 553 28.35 30.90 11.89
C LEU A 553 29.64 31.74 11.99
N ALA A 554 29.51 33.06 12.12
CA ALA A 554 30.64 33.97 12.29
C ALA A 554 31.42 33.74 13.59
N GLU A 555 30.75 33.32 14.68
CA GLU A 555 31.37 32.88 15.94
C GLU A 555 32.14 31.55 15.79
N SER A 556 31.58 30.59 15.04
CA SER A 556 32.02 29.18 15.05
C SER A 556 33.38 28.90 14.40
N ASP A 557 33.82 29.73 13.45
CA ASP A 557 35.11 29.55 12.75
C ASP A 557 36.35 29.90 13.62
N ASN A 558 36.13 30.39 14.85
CA ASN A 558 37.20 30.61 15.84
C ASN A 558 37.50 29.36 16.70
N ARG A 559 36.80 28.23 16.49
CA ARG A 559 37.09 26.95 17.15
C ARG A 559 37.32 25.84 16.10
N THR A 560 38.60 25.52 15.91
CA THR A 560 39.12 24.25 15.38
C THR A 560 38.64 23.79 14.00
N THR A 561 39.51 24.02 13.02
CA THR A 561 39.65 23.25 11.77
C THR A 561 39.99 21.78 12.04
N GLY A 562 39.04 21.00 12.58
CA GLY A 562 39.29 19.60 12.95
C GLY A 562 38.11 18.63 12.83
N ASP A 563 36.87 19.09 13.02
CA ASP A 563 35.72 18.17 13.07
C ASP A 563 34.88 18.24 11.80
N SER A 564 34.49 17.07 11.29
CA SER A 564 33.76 16.95 10.04
C SER A 564 32.34 17.52 10.20
N PRO A 565 31.69 17.98 9.11
CA PRO A 565 30.32 18.49 9.14
C PRO A 565 29.28 17.54 9.78
N GLN A 566 29.61 16.25 9.92
CA GLN A 566 28.77 15.24 10.57
C GLN A 566 28.72 15.39 12.09
N GLN A 567 29.81 15.79 12.75
CA GLN A 567 29.82 15.98 14.21
C GLN A 567 29.03 17.23 14.62
N ALA A 568 29.06 18.29 13.80
CA ALA A 568 28.29 19.51 14.03
C ALA A 568 26.77 19.30 13.89
N TRP A 569 26.32 18.30 13.13
CA TRP A 569 24.90 17.95 13.00
C TRP A 569 24.41 17.07 14.16
N GLN A 570 25.23 16.11 14.63
CA GLN A 570 24.88 15.27 15.79
C GLN A 570 24.77 16.06 17.11
N LEU A 571 25.57 17.12 17.27
CA LEU A 571 25.50 18.02 18.43
C LEU A 571 24.26 18.92 18.46
N ARG A 572 23.50 19.04 17.36
CA ARG A 572 22.24 19.81 17.31
C ARG A 572 20.99 18.96 17.59
N GLN A 573 21.14 17.64 17.70
CA GLN A 573 20.07 16.68 17.96
C GLN A 573 20.07 16.13 19.40
N GLN A 574 21.03 16.55 20.22
CA GLN A 574 20.98 16.46 21.69
C GLN A 574 20.48 17.78 22.25
#